data_AF-A0A0B5IC97-F1
#
_entry.id   AF-A0A0B5IC97-F1
#
_cell.length_a   1.000
_cell.length_b   1.000
_cell.length_c   1.000
_cell.angle_alpha   90.00
_cell.angle_beta   90.00
_cell.angle_gamma   90.00
#
_symmetry.space_group_name_H-M   'P 1'
#
loop_
_entity.id
_entity.type
_entity.pdbx_description
1 polymer ?
#
loop_
_entity_poly.entity_id
_entity_poly.type
_entity_poly.pdbx_seq_one_letter_code
_entity_poly.pdbx_strand_id
1 'polypeptide(L)'
;MRAGDVSGGKPAEVAYQKRVAGYPEYEVPIPPGISPNSTLMVDGFRNRDGMAIEAKYVNKPNKPCYRSLDELRASHRSGKKDFLYDKDRKELTKYNAALNDPRNKEMRGVETVTNNPDSVAYWRVMMAAYGVKGYARYVP
;
A
#
# COMPACT_ATOMS: atom_id res chain seq x y z
N MET A 1 -3.44 4.48 -17.48
CA MET A 1 -2.69 3.47 -16.69
C MET A 1 -2.24 2.38 -17.64
N ARG A 2 -1.10 1.73 -17.40
CA ARG A 2 -0.63 0.60 -18.21
C ARG A 2 -0.79 -0.70 -17.43
N ALA A 3 -1.36 -1.74 -18.04
CA ALA A 3 -1.46 -3.06 -17.43
C ALA A 3 -0.09 -3.76 -17.38
N GLY A 4 0.19 -4.48 -16.28
CA GLY A 4 1.40 -5.27 -16.06
C GLY A 4 1.13 -6.65 -15.45
N ASP A 5 2.20 -7.43 -15.28
CA ASP A 5 2.17 -8.73 -14.59
C ASP A 5 2.34 -8.58 -13.07
N VAL A 6 2.01 -9.65 -12.33
CA VAL A 6 2.26 -9.66 -10.87
C VAL A 6 3.77 -9.55 -10.61
N SER A 7 4.20 -8.49 -9.94
CA SER A 7 5.61 -8.15 -9.73
C SER A 7 6.20 -8.89 -8.52
N GLY A 8 6.42 -10.19 -8.70
CA GLY A 8 7.11 -11.04 -7.72
C GLY A 8 6.20 -11.58 -6.61
N GLY A 9 6.81 -11.96 -5.49
CA GLY A 9 6.12 -12.63 -4.37
C GLY A 9 6.11 -14.15 -4.46
N LYS A 10 5.97 -14.80 -3.31
CA LYS A 10 5.77 -16.25 -3.17
C LYS A 10 4.37 -16.65 -3.68
N PRO A 11 4.13 -17.93 -4.00
CA PRO A 11 2.83 -18.37 -4.52
C PRO A 11 1.62 -17.94 -3.66
N ALA A 12 1.75 -17.94 -2.33
CA ALA A 12 0.69 -17.49 -1.44
C ALA A 12 0.45 -15.97 -1.48
N GLU A 13 1.51 -15.18 -1.65
CA GLU A 13 1.43 -13.72 -1.79
C GLU A 13 0.73 -13.35 -3.11
N VAL A 14 1.14 -14.00 -4.20
CA VAL A 14 0.52 -13.83 -5.53
C VAL A 14 -0.95 -14.25 -5.51
N ALA A 15 -1.28 -15.39 -4.91
CA ALA A 15 -2.66 -15.86 -4.80
C ALA A 15 -3.53 -14.90 -3.98
N TYR A 16 -2.97 -14.38 -2.88
CA TYR A 16 -3.65 -13.38 -2.05
C TYR A 16 -3.90 -12.09 -2.84
N GLN A 17 -2.89 -11.55 -3.53
CA GLN A 17 -2.99 -10.36 -4.36
C GLN A 17 -4.08 -10.51 -5.43
N LYS A 18 -4.03 -11.60 -6.23
CA LYS A 18 -5.04 -11.87 -7.26
C LYS A 18 -6.45 -11.92 -6.69
N ARG A 19 -6.63 -12.46 -5.48
CA ARG A 19 -7.93 -12.56 -4.83
C ARG A 19 -8.46 -11.19 -4.35
N VAL A 20 -7.60 -10.32 -3.83
CA VAL A 20 -8.05 -9.07 -3.16
C VAL A 20 -7.91 -7.81 -4.01
N ALA A 21 -6.86 -7.73 -4.83
CA ALA A 21 -6.56 -6.61 -5.71
C ALA A 21 -7.00 -6.88 -7.16
N GLY A 22 -7.08 -8.15 -7.54
CA GLY A 22 -7.41 -8.56 -8.91
C GLY A 22 -6.16 -8.72 -9.77
N TYR A 23 -6.36 -8.65 -11.08
CA TYR A 23 -5.32 -8.65 -12.10
C TYR A 23 -5.88 -7.90 -13.33
N PRO A 24 -5.07 -7.14 -14.08
CA PRO A 24 -3.61 -6.96 -13.97
C PRO A 24 -3.16 -6.02 -12.82
N GLU A 25 -1.85 -5.98 -12.58
CA GLU A 25 -1.24 -4.81 -11.91
C GLU A 25 -1.31 -3.61 -12.84
N TYR A 26 -1.24 -2.41 -12.29
CA TYR A 26 -1.25 -1.19 -13.09
C TYR A 26 -0.05 -0.30 -12.78
N GLU A 27 0.62 0.16 -13.84
CA GLU A 27 1.61 1.22 -13.74
C GLU A 27 0.93 2.58 -13.90
N VAL A 28 1.11 3.44 -12.89
CA VAL A 28 0.56 4.79 -12.85
C VAL A 28 1.70 5.82 -12.83
N PRO A 29 1.59 6.94 -13.57
CA PRO A 29 2.60 8.00 -13.54
C PRO A 29 2.69 8.66 -12.15
N ILE A 30 3.91 9.05 -11.78
CA ILE A 30 4.20 9.96 -10.66
C ILE A 30 5.20 11.03 -11.13
N PRO A 31 5.37 12.14 -10.40
CA PRO A 31 6.37 13.16 -10.74
C PRO A 31 7.80 12.59 -10.86
N PRO A 32 8.62 13.14 -11.77
CA PRO A 32 10.01 12.74 -11.91
C PRO A 32 10.82 12.86 -10.61
N GLY A 33 11.79 11.97 -10.42
CA GLY A 33 12.68 11.98 -9.26
C GLY A 33 12.15 11.28 -8.00
N ILE A 34 10.90 10.81 -8.01
CA ILE A 34 10.31 10.04 -6.89
C ILE A 34 10.58 8.54 -7.01
N SER A 35 10.61 8.01 -8.24
CA SER A 35 11.02 6.63 -8.53
C SER A 35 11.89 6.59 -9.80
N PRO A 36 12.71 5.54 -10.01
CA PRO A 36 13.60 5.44 -11.18
C PRO A 36 12.87 5.62 -12.52
N ASN A 37 11.65 5.09 -12.63
CA ASN A 37 10.86 5.14 -13.86
C ASN A 37 9.83 6.27 -13.88
N SER A 38 9.77 7.10 -12.82
CA SER A 38 8.70 8.10 -12.63
C SER A 38 7.30 7.48 -12.68
N THR A 39 7.20 6.24 -12.20
CA THR A 39 5.96 5.48 -12.11
C THR A 39 5.83 4.77 -10.75
N LEU A 40 4.62 4.36 -10.45
CA LEU A 40 4.24 3.51 -9.32
C LEU A 40 3.49 2.30 -9.87
N MET A 41 3.85 1.10 -9.42
CA MET A 41 3.05 -0.10 -9.63
C MET A 41 2.00 -0.20 -8.54
N VAL A 42 0.76 -0.48 -8.92
CA VAL A 42 -0.34 -0.77 -8.00
C VAL A 42 -0.83 -2.18 -8.24
N ASP A 43 -1.08 -2.94 -7.17
CA ASP A 43 -1.42 -4.37 -7.28
C ASP A 43 -2.73 -4.61 -8.05
N GLY A 44 -3.65 -3.63 -8.00
CA GLY A 44 -4.87 -3.63 -8.78
C GLY A 44 -5.55 -2.26 -8.79
N PHE A 45 -6.50 -2.08 -9.70
CA PHE A 45 -7.24 -0.82 -9.84
C PHE A 45 -8.74 -1.09 -10.00
N ARG A 46 -9.55 -0.44 -9.18
CA ARG A 46 -11.00 -0.67 -9.14
C ARG A 46 -11.76 0.45 -9.83
N ASN A 47 -12.27 0.16 -11.03
CA ASN A 47 -12.94 1.15 -11.89
C ASN A 47 -14.20 1.79 -11.27
N ARG A 48 -14.95 1.07 -10.42
CA ARG A 48 -16.23 1.59 -9.88
C ARG A 48 -16.06 2.83 -8.98
N ASP A 49 -14.93 2.97 -8.31
CA ASP A 49 -14.68 4.02 -7.32
C ASP A 49 -13.27 4.65 -7.43
N GLY A 50 -12.46 4.22 -8.41
CA GLY A 50 -11.13 4.76 -8.67
C GLY A 50 -10.10 4.40 -7.59
N MET A 51 -10.34 3.35 -6.81
CA MET A 51 -9.42 2.91 -5.76
C MET A 51 -8.27 2.09 -6.36
N ALA A 52 -7.03 2.53 -6.14
CA ALA A 52 -5.89 1.65 -6.27
C ALA A 52 -5.91 0.66 -5.09
N ILE A 53 -5.88 -0.64 -5.37
CA ILE A 53 -5.90 -1.68 -4.34
C ILE A 53 -4.49 -2.17 -4.13
N GLU A 54 -4.07 -2.21 -2.87
CA GLU A 54 -2.75 -2.68 -2.47
C GLU A 54 -2.87 -3.87 -1.50
N ALA A 55 -2.34 -5.02 -1.89
CA ALA A 55 -2.39 -6.26 -1.14
C ALA A 55 -1.18 -6.37 -0.21
N LYS A 56 -1.43 -6.46 1.10
CA LYS A 56 -0.39 -6.66 2.13
C LYS A 56 -0.57 -8.01 2.81
N TYR A 57 0.06 -9.02 2.23
CA TYR A 57 0.09 -10.37 2.80
C TYR A 57 1.08 -10.49 3.95
N VAL A 58 0.65 -11.16 5.02
CA VAL A 58 1.43 -11.52 6.21
C VAL A 58 1.49 -13.04 6.29
N ASN A 59 2.71 -13.59 6.29
CA ASN A 59 2.95 -15.04 6.29
C ASN A 59 2.38 -15.77 7.52
N LYS A 60 2.29 -15.09 8.66
CA LYS A 60 1.75 -15.64 9.92
C LYS A 60 0.65 -14.70 10.42
N PRO A 61 -0.53 -14.67 9.77
CA PRO A 61 -1.54 -13.64 10.01
C PRO A 61 -2.13 -13.68 11.42
N ASN A 62 -2.06 -14.84 12.08
CA ASN A 62 -2.56 -15.05 13.45
C ASN A 62 -1.48 -14.86 14.53
N LYS A 63 -0.33 -14.26 14.18
CA LYS A 63 0.74 -13.93 15.12
C LYS A 63 0.97 -12.42 15.15
N PRO A 64 1.54 -11.87 16.25
CA PRO A 64 1.89 -10.46 16.31
C PRO A 64 2.69 -10.02 15.08
N CYS A 65 2.21 -8.97 14.42
CA CYS A 65 2.88 -8.37 13.30
C CYS A 65 3.67 -7.15 13.76
N TYR A 66 4.87 -6.96 13.21
CA TYR A 66 5.65 -5.76 13.45
C TYR A 66 4.96 -4.49 12.91
N ARG A 67 4.07 -4.65 11.93
CA ARG A 67 3.14 -3.61 11.49
C ARG A 67 1.92 -3.60 12.39
N SER A 68 2.07 -3.08 13.60
CA SER A 68 1.00 -2.97 14.61
C SER A 68 1.02 -1.62 15.31
N LEU A 69 -0.08 -1.27 16.00
CA LEU A 69 -0.16 -0.03 16.77
C LEU A 69 0.80 -0.01 17.96
N ASP A 70 1.08 -1.15 18.57
CA ASP A 70 1.95 -1.22 19.74
C ASP A 70 3.40 -0.95 19.38
N GLU A 71 3.87 -1.49 18.25
CA GLU A 71 5.17 -1.14 17.68
C GLU A 71 5.26 0.35 17.31
N LEU A 72 4.20 0.91 16.72
CA LEU A 72 4.12 2.36 16.43
C LEU A 72 4.23 3.19 17.72
N ARG A 73 3.50 2.83 18.77
CA ARG A 73 3.55 3.52 20.08
C ARG A 73 4.91 3.38 20.76
N ALA A 74 5.50 2.19 20.72
CA ALA A 74 6.82 1.94 21.29
C ALA A 74 7.92 2.75 20.59
N SER A 75 7.89 2.81 19.25
CA SER A 75 8.78 3.64 18.46
C SER A 75 8.60 5.13 18.76
N HIS A 76 7.36 5.63 18.81
CA HIS A 76 7.08 7.03 19.14
C HIS A 76 7.64 7.42 20.52
N ARG A 77 7.39 6.59 21.55
CA ARG A 77 7.86 6.86 22.93
C ARG A 77 9.38 6.82 23.07
N SER A 78 10.06 5.95 22.32
CA SER A 78 11.51 5.78 22.40
C SER A 78 12.29 6.79 21.55
N GLY A 79 11.62 7.66 20.79
CA GLY A 79 12.27 8.64 19.92
C GLY A 79 13.02 8.03 18.73
N LYS A 80 12.92 6.70 18.52
CA LYS A 80 13.46 6.01 17.35
C LYS A 80 12.65 6.42 16.12
N LYS A 81 13.13 7.46 15.43
CA LYS A 81 12.51 8.05 14.22
C LYS A 81 12.46 7.11 13.00
N ASP A 82 13.07 5.92 13.09
CA ASP A 82 12.93 4.83 12.10
C ASP A 82 11.50 4.26 12.03
N PHE A 83 10.57 4.82 12.82
CA PHE A 83 9.11 4.71 12.90
C PHE A 83 8.35 4.38 11.61
N LEU A 84 8.96 4.56 10.44
CA LEU A 84 8.33 4.39 9.14
C LEU A 84 9.27 3.48 8.38
N TYR A 85 8.99 2.16 8.34
CA TYR A 85 9.80 1.22 7.57
C TYR A 85 10.11 1.88 6.24
N ASP A 86 11.39 2.15 5.99
CA ASP A 86 11.81 3.09 4.94
C ASP A 86 11.14 2.76 3.59
N LYS A 87 10.93 1.46 3.36
CA LYS A 87 10.14 0.92 2.24
C LYS A 87 8.68 1.36 2.25
N ASP A 88 7.94 1.16 3.35
CA ASP A 88 6.53 1.56 3.47
C ASP A 88 6.38 3.10 3.35
N ARG A 89 7.32 3.87 3.93
CA ARG A 89 7.40 5.34 3.75
C ARG A 89 7.54 5.74 2.29
N LYS A 90 8.54 5.16 1.62
CA LYS A 90 8.83 5.44 0.21
C LYS A 90 7.63 5.09 -0.66
N GLU A 91 6.98 3.96 -0.38
CA GLU A 91 5.80 3.52 -1.13
C GLU A 91 4.61 4.46 -0.93
N LEU A 92 4.28 4.83 0.31
CA LEU A 92 3.19 5.77 0.59
C LEU A 92 3.47 7.17 0.04
N THR A 93 4.74 7.58 -0.04
CA THR A 93 5.16 8.83 -0.68
C THR A 93 4.84 8.79 -2.19
N LYS A 94 5.12 7.68 -2.87
CA LYS A 94 4.72 7.49 -4.27
C LYS A 94 3.20 7.52 -4.43
N TYR A 95 2.46 6.86 -3.54
CA TYR A 95 0.99 6.86 -3.58
C TYR A 95 0.39 8.26 -3.42
N ASN A 96 0.90 9.06 -2.47
CA ASN A 96 0.49 10.45 -2.33
C ASN A 96 0.83 11.25 -3.59
N ALA A 97 2.02 11.04 -4.17
CA ALA A 97 2.40 11.70 -5.40
C ALA A 97 1.51 11.31 -6.60
N ALA A 98 1.15 10.02 -6.72
CA ALA A 98 0.25 9.51 -7.74
C ALA A 98 -1.15 10.14 -7.61
N LEU A 99 -1.70 10.23 -6.40
CA LEU A 99 -3.01 10.85 -6.14
C LEU A 99 -3.07 12.34 -6.52
N ASN A 100 -1.94 13.03 -6.47
CA ASN A 100 -1.84 14.45 -6.81
C ASN A 100 -1.30 14.70 -8.24
N ASP A 101 -1.00 13.65 -9.00
CA ASP A 101 -0.50 13.78 -10.37
C ASP A 101 -1.68 14.04 -11.33
N PRO A 102 -1.70 15.15 -12.08
CA PRO A 102 -2.82 15.48 -12.97
C PRO A 102 -3.00 14.48 -14.14
N ARG A 103 -2.01 13.63 -14.40
CA ARG A 103 -2.10 12.54 -15.38
C ARG A 103 -2.97 11.38 -14.87
N ASN A 104 -3.11 11.21 -13.56
CA ASN A 104 -3.91 10.16 -12.92
C ASN A 104 -5.38 10.58 -12.76
N LYS A 105 -6.09 10.68 -13.89
CA LYS A 105 -7.47 11.16 -13.91
C LYS A 105 -8.49 10.21 -13.27
N GLU A 106 -8.16 8.94 -13.11
CA GLU A 106 -9.10 7.92 -12.58
C GLU A 106 -8.87 7.62 -11.10
N MET A 107 -7.65 7.81 -10.59
CA MET A 107 -7.31 7.47 -9.21
C MET A 107 -7.99 8.43 -8.22
N ARG A 108 -8.62 7.89 -7.18
CA ARG A 108 -9.39 8.65 -6.17
C ARG A 108 -8.97 8.37 -4.74
N GLY A 109 -8.27 7.26 -4.52
CA GLY A 109 -7.74 6.86 -3.22
C GLY A 109 -7.02 5.52 -3.30
N VAL A 110 -6.52 5.08 -2.15
CA VAL A 110 -5.83 3.80 -1.97
C VAL A 110 -6.59 2.92 -0.99
N GLU A 111 -6.80 1.66 -1.34
CA GLU A 111 -7.37 0.65 -0.47
C GLU A 111 -6.28 -0.36 -0.11
N THR A 112 -5.77 -0.30 1.12
CA THR A 112 -4.82 -1.30 1.61
C THR A 112 -5.58 -2.51 2.17
N VAL A 113 -5.38 -3.69 1.59
CA VAL A 113 -6.06 -4.92 2.00
C VAL A 113 -5.05 -5.89 2.61
N THR A 114 -5.24 -6.27 3.86
CA THR A 114 -4.30 -7.16 4.57
C THR A 114 -4.99 -8.34 5.23
N ASN A 115 -4.29 -9.48 5.30
CA ASN A 115 -4.74 -10.69 5.99
C ASN A 115 -4.31 -10.74 7.46
N ASN A 116 -3.76 -9.67 8.01
CA ASN A 116 -3.51 -9.54 9.45
C ASN A 116 -4.41 -8.42 10.03
N PRO A 117 -5.28 -8.73 11.00
CA PRO A 117 -6.22 -7.74 11.54
C PRO A 117 -5.49 -6.60 12.29
N ASP A 118 -4.40 -6.91 12.99
CA ASP A 118 -3.63 -5.92 13.76
C ASP A 118 -2.97 -4.86 12.86
N SER A 119 -2.58 -5.26 11.65
CA SER A 119 -1.97 -4.38 10.65
C SER A 119 -2.94 -3.40 10.01
N VAL A 120 -4.25 -3.59 10.12
CA VAL A 120 -5.22 -2.65 9.54
C VAL A 120 -5.07 -1.26 10.13
N ALA A 121 -4.98 -1.16 11.46
CA ALA A 121 -4.83 0.11 12.13
C ALA A 121 -3.46 0.75 11.87
N TYR A 122 -2.41 -0.07 11.78
CA TYR A 122 -1.08 0.38 11.34
C TYR A 122 -1.15 1.07 9.98
N TRP A 123 -1.75 0.44 8.96
CA TRP A 123 -1.84 1.01 7.62
C TRP A 123 -2.66 2.29 7.58
N ARG A 124 -3.76 2.38 8.34
CA ARG A 124 -4.55 3.62 8.44
C ARG A 124 -3.74 4.78 9.00
N VAL A 125 -2.98 4.54 10.07
CA VAL A 125 -2.10 5.58 10.66
C VAL A 125 -1.02 6.00 9.67
N MET A 126 -0.38 5.03 9.01
CA MET A 126 0.66 5.30 8.02
C MET A 126 0.13 6.08 6.82
N MET A 127 -1.01 5.69 6.25
CA MET A 127 -1.63 6.41 5.14
C MET A 127 -1.96 7.85 5.53
N ALA A 128 -2.53 8.08 6.72
CA ALA A 128 -2.81 9.41 7.23
C ALA A 128 -1.53 10.25 7.43
N ALA A 129 -0.47 9.65 7.99
CA ALA A 129 0.81 10.32 8.21
C ALA A 129 1.48 10.80 6.91
N TYR A 130 1.18 10.17 5.77
CA TYR A 130 1.73 10.52 4.46
C TYR A 130 0.74 11.20 3.50
N GLY A 131 -0.43 11.61 4.00
CA GLY A 131 -1.44 12.28 3.18
C GLY A 131 -2.08 11.37 2.12
N VAL A 132 -1.95 10.06 2.24
CA VAL A 132 -2.57 9.11 1.30
C VAL A 132 -4.05 9.00 1.61
N LYS A 133 -4.87 9.60 0.75
CA LYS A 133 -6.33 9.47 0.81
C LYS A 133 -6.74 8.02 0.58
N GLY A 134 -7.52 7.45 1.50
CA GLY A 134 -7.97 6.07 1.37
C GLY A 134 -8.32 5.41 2.70
N TYR A 135 -8.33 4.07 2.71
CA TYR A 135 -8.56 3.28 3.91
C TYR A 135 -7.82 1.94 3.86
N ALA A 136 -7.76 1.26 5.00
CA ALA A 136 -7.31 -0.13 5.07
C ALA A 136 -8.43 -1.03 5.62
N ARG A 137 -8.47 -2.28 5.15
CA ARG A 137 -9.40 -3.31 5.63
C ARG A 137 -8.76 -4.69 5.76
N TYR A 138 -9.37 -5.52 6.57
CA TYR A 138 -8.99 -6.91 6.79
C TYR A 138 -9.68 -7.85 5.80
N VAL A 139 -8.92 -8.77 5.21
CA VAL A 139 -9.43 -9.94 4.46
C VAL A 139 -8.56 -11.15 4.80
N PRO A 140 -9.09 -12.19 5.48
CA PRO A 140 -8.33 -13.37 5.87
C PRO A 140 -7.78 -14.13 4.67
#